data_AF-A0A2V9VN34-F1
#
_entry.id   AF-A0A2V9VN34-F1
#
_cell.length_a   1.000
_cell.length_b   1.000
_cell.length_c   1.000
_cell.angle_alpha   90.00
_cell.angle_beta   90.00
_cell.angle_gamma   90.00
#
_symmetry.space_group_name_H-M   'P 1'
#
loop_
_entity.id
_entity.type
_entity.pdbx_description
1 polymer ?
#
loop_
_entity_poly.entity_id
_entity_poly.type
_entity_poly.pdbx_seq_one_letter_code
_entity_poly.pdbx_strand_id
1 'polypeptide(L)'
;MADRKFLIVSLFQIGATIGDIESTQYGLGHGATEANPLFGSHPSRATQYAIAMPIAAGVVAWSYRLKRSAPHSGRWLIPQIVAGVVHTGALCHNFMTAKTQ
;
A
#
# COMPACT_ATOMS: atom_id res chain seq x y z
N MET A 1 -21.28 7.00 -5.11
CA MET A 1 -20.68 8.24 -4.53
C MET A 1 -19.50 7.86 -3.65
N ALA A 2 -18.53 8.77 -3.50
CA ALA A 2 -17.47 8.64 -2.49
C ALA A 2 -18.05 9.05 -1.13
N ASP A 3 -18.58 8.07 -0.40
CA ASP A 3 -19.09 8.28 0.96
C ASP A 3 -17.97 8.16 2.01
N ARG A 4 -18.30 8.45 3.26
CA ARG A 4 -17.36 8.36 4.39
C ARG A 4 -16.68 6.99 4.48
N LYS A 5 -17.40 5.90 4.20
CA LYS A 5 -16.82 4.54 4.23
C LYS A 5 -15.79 4.36 3.12
N PHE A 6 -16.07 4.86 1.92
CA PHE A 6 -15.11 4.84 0.81
C PHE A 6 -13.85 5.63 1.16
N LEU A 7 -14.00 6.83 1.73
CA LEU A 7 -12.87 7.67 2.12
C LEU A 7 -12.01 7.00 3.20
N ILE A 8 -12.61 6.43 4.25
CA ILE A 8 -11.88 5.74 5.31
C ILE A 8 -11.04 4.57 4.74
N VAL A 9 -11.64 3.74 3.90
CA VAL A 9 -10.95 2.58 3.33
C VAL A 9 -9.83 3.02 2.38
N SER A 10 -10.03 4.11 1.63
CA SER A 10 -9.01 4.67 0.73
C SER A 10 -7.85 5.28 1.52
N LEU A 11 -8.14 6.02 2.59
CA LEU A 11 -7.10 6.56 3.47
C LEU A 11 -6.33 5.46 4.19
N PHE A 12 -7.01 4.39 4.63
CA PHE A 12 -6.35 3.21 5.19
C PHE A 12 -5.38 2.58 4.17
N GLN A 13 -5.85 2.32 2.94
CA GLN A 13 -5.02 1.70 1.91
C GLN A 13 -3.80 2.59 1.57
N ILE A 14 -4.00 3.89 1.36
CA ILE A 14 -2.92 4.83 1.05
C ILE A 14 -1.94 4.93 2.23
N GLY A 15 -2.45 5.04 3.46
CA GLY A 15 -1.62 5.11 4.66
C GLY A 15 -0.79 3.84 4.86
N ALA A 16 -1.37 2.66 4.62
CA ALA A 16 -0.65 1.40 4.64
C ALA A 16 0.48 1.36 3.59
N THR A 17 0.21 1.80 2.35
CA THR A 17 1.24 1.89 1.29
C THR A 17 2.37 2.83 1.69
N ILE A 18 2.06 4.01 2.26
CA ILE A 18 3.09 4.96 2.74
C ILE A 18 3.91 4.34 3.87
N GLY A 19 3.24 3.72 4.85
CA GLY A 19 3.92 3.10 5.97
C GLY A 19 4.83 1.95 5.55
N ASP A 20 4.41 1.14 4.57
CA ASP A 20 5.24 0.12 3.94
C ASP A 20 6.51 0.75 3.34
N ILE A 21 6.38 1.75 2.46
CA ILE A 21 7.51 2.46 1.83
C ILE A 21 8.50 2.99 2.88
N GLU A 22 8.00 3.67 3.91
CA GLU A 22 8.88 4.25 4.93
C GLU A 22 9.55 3.19 5.80
N SER A 23 8.83 2.11 6.14
CA SER A 23 9.40 0.98 6.87
C SER A 23 10.44 0.21 6.05
N THR A 24 10.26 0.10 4.74
CA THR A 24 11.25 -0.46 3.81
C THR A 24 12.49 0.42 3.80
N GLN A 25 12.34 1.74 3.63
CA GLN A 25 13.49 2.67 3.65
C GLN A 25 14.25 2.60 4.98
N TYR A 26 13.53 2.46 6.09
CA TYR A 26 14.14 2.22 7.39
C TYR A 26 14.96 0.92 7.40
N GLY A 27 14.39 -0.20 6.94
CA GLY A 27 15.11 -1.48 6.85
C GLY A 27 16.34 -1.43 5.93
N LEU A 28 16.23 -0.79 4.76
CA LEU A 28 17.36 -0.59 3.84
C LEU A 28 18.50 0.21 4.51
N GLY A 29 18.17 1.18 5.35
CA GLY A 29 19.14 1.92 6.16
C GLY A 29 19.84 1.08 7.24
N HIS A 30 19.31 -0.11 7.55
CA HIS A 30 19.84 -1.05 8.55
C HIS A 30 20.38 -2.35 7.90
N GLY A 31 20.68 -2.32 6.60
CA GLY A 31 21.30 -3.45 5.90
C GLY A 31 20.33 -4.50 5.35
N ALA A 32 19.02 -4.24 5.37
CA ALA A 32 18.06 -5.06 4.63
C ALA A 32 18.19 -4.86 3.11
N THR A 33 17.58 -5.77 2.35
CA THR A 33 17.46 -5.67 0.89
C THR A 33 15.98 -5.76 0.51
N GLU A 34 15.55 -4.96 -0.45
CA GLU A 34 14.18 -5.00 -0.96
C GLU A 34 13.95 -6.30 -1.74
N ALA A 35 12.87 -7.02 -1.40
CA ALA A 35 12.53 -8.31 -1.99
C ALA A 35 11.63 -8.18 -3.22
N ASN A 36 10.89 -7.07 -3.35
CA ASN A 36 9.98 -6.86 -4.46
C ASN A 36 10.76 -6.47 -5.73
N PRO A 37 10.75 -7.30 -6.78
CA PRO A 37 11.53 -7.05 -7.99
C PRO A 37 11.09 -5.79 -8.74
N LEU A 38 9.88 -5.28 -8.48
CA LEU A 38 9.38 -4.05 -9.09
C LEU A 38 10.24 -2.82 -8.74
N PHE A 39 10.86 -2.81 -7.56
CA PHE A 39 11.65 -1.68 -7.08
C PHE A 39 13.16 -1.87 -7.26
N GLY A 40 13.61 -3.11 -7.51
CA GLY A 40 15.03 -3.48 -7.42
C GLY A 40 15.48 -3.69 -5.97
N SER A 41 16.76 -4.03 -5.76
CA SER A 41 17.28 -4.47 -4.45
C SER A 41 17.54 -3.33 -3.44
N HIS A 42 17.91 -2.13 -3.92
CA HIS A 42 18.15 -0.94 -3.08
C HIS A 42 17.45 0.29 -3.67
N PRO A 43 16.12 0.30 -3.72
CA PRO A 43 15.38 1.43 -4.27
C PRO A 43 15.54 2.67 -3.40
N SER A 44 15.67 3.82 -4.05
CA SER A 44 15.51 5.10 -3.36
C SER A 44 14.06 5.28 -2.91
N ARG A 45 13.84 6.07 -1.84
CA ARG A 45 12.50 6.49 -1.40
C ARG A 45 11.66 7.03 -2.56
N ALA A 46 12.26 7.89 -3.38
CA ALA A 46 11.59 8.49 -4.55
C ALA A 46 11.14 7.43 -5.57
N THR A 47 11.97 6.42 -5.85
CA THR A 47 11.64 5.31 -6.74
C THR A 47 10.40 4.55 -6.23
N GLN A 48 10.34 4.26 -4.92
CA GLN A 48 9.20 3.55 -4.35
C GLN A 48 7.91 4.36 -4.46
N TYR A 49 7.93 5.65 -4.11
CA TYR A 49 6.76 6.53 -4.27
C TYR A 49 6.32 6.65 -5.73
N ALA A 50 7.28 6.82 -6.65
CA ALA A 50 6.99 7.00 -8.08
C ALA A 50 6.29 5.79 -8.70
N ILE A 51 6.47 4.60 -8.13
CA ILE A 51 5.88 3.36 -8.63
C ILE A 51 4.63 2.99 -7.82
N ALA A 52 4.71 2.98 -6.49
CA ALA A 52 3.64 2.51 -5.61
C ALA A 52 2.43 3.45 -5.59
N MET A 53 2.63 4.77 -5.62
CA MET A 53 1.52 5.72 -5.54
C MET A 53 0.61 5.73 -6.77
N PRO A 54 1.11 5.66 -8.01
CA PRO A 54 0.25 5.46 -9.17
C PRO A 54 -0.56 4.16 -9.10
N ILE A 55 0.04 3.07 -8.62
CA ILE A 55 -0.66 1.79 -8.43
C ILE A 55 -1.78 1.94 -7.38
N ALA A 56 -1.48 2.55 -6.23
CA ALA A 56 -2.46 2.86 -5.19
C ALA A 56 -3.63 3.71 -5.73
N ALA A 57 -3.32 4.77 -6.49
CA ALA A 57 -4.33 5.60 -7.13
C ALA A 57 -5.20 4.80 -8.11
N GLY A 58 -4.60 3.87 -8.86
CA GLY A 58 -5.31 2.93 -9.74
C GLY A 58 -6.27 2.02 -8.96
N VAL A 59 -5.85 1.49 -7.80
CA VAL A 59 -6.68 0.66 -6.92
C VAL A 59 -7.87 1.46 -6.37
N VAL A 60 -7.65 2.71 -5.94
CA VAL A 60 -8.72 3.61 -5.48
C VAL A 60 -9.68 3.92 -6.63
N ALA A 61 -9.18 4.24 -7.82
CA ALA A 61 -10.00 4.53 -8.99
C ALA A 61 -10.84 3.31 -9.43
N TRP A 62 -10.26 2.11 -9.42
CA TRP A 62 -10.99 0.88 -9.69
C TRP A 62 -12.07 0.64 -8.65
N SER A 63 -11.74 0.78 -7.37
CA SER A 63 -12.70 0.63 -6.28
C SER A 63 -13.85 1.64 -6.39
N TYR A 64 -13.55 2.89 -6.77
CA TYR A 64 -14.56 3.90 -7.02
C TYR A 64 -15.49 3.49 -8.18
N ARG A 65 -14.94 2.98 -9.29
CA ARG A 65 -15.72 2.47 -10.42
C ARG A 65 -16.63 1.31 -10.00
N LEU A 66 -16.12 0.33 -9.26
CA LEU A 66 -16.92 -0.80 -8.75
C LEU A 66 -18.08 -0.31 -7.87
N LYS A 67 -17.81 0.65 -6.98
CA LYS A 67 -18.81 1.22 -6.10
C LYS A 67 -19.90 1.98 -6.87
N ARG A 68 -19.52 2.65 -7.96
CA ARG A 68 -20.46 3.38 -8.82
C ARG A 68 -21.34 2.42 -9.65
N SER A 69 -20.76 1.35 -10.17
CA SER A 69 -21.49 0.40 -11.04
C SER A 69 -22.42 -0.55 -10.26
N ALA A 70 -22.14 -0.83 -8.99
CA ALA A 70 -22.97 -1.70 -8.16
C ALA A 70 -23.00 -1.19 -6.70
N PRO A 71 -23.77 -0.12 -6.41
CA PRO A 71 -23.71 0.58 -5.11
C PRO A 71 -24.11 -0.27 -3.90
N HIS A 72 -24.94 -1.31 -4.10
CA HIS A 72 -25.35 -2.25 -3.05
C HIS A 72 -24.39 -3.42 -2.87
N SER A 73 -23.38 -3.57 -3.74
CA SER A 73 -22.39 -4.64 -3.65
C SER A 73 -21.21 -4.23 -2.77
N GLY A 74 -20.75 -5.13 -1.89
CA GLY A 74 -19.52 -4.93 -1.13
C GLY A 74 -18.23 -5.09 -1.93
N ARG A 75 -18.31 -5.48 -3.22
CA ARG A 75 -17.13 -5.83 -4.06
C ARG A 75 -16.11 -4.71 -4.21
N TRP A 76 -16.53 -3.44 -4.10
CA TRP A 76 -15.61 -2.30 -4.16
C TRP A 76 -14.62 -2.23 -2.99
N LEU A 77 -14.88 -2.95 -1.90
CA LEU A 77 -13.96 -3.04 -0.76
C LEU A 77 -12.76 -3.92 -1.07
N ILE A 78 -12.93 -4.93 -1.92
CA ILE A 78 -11.94 -6.01 -2.12
C ILE A 78 -10.58 -5.46 -2.55
N PRO A 79 -10.46 -4.62 -3.60
CA PRO A 79 -9.15 -4.17 -4.05
C PRO A 79 -8.40 -3.37 -2.97
N GLN A 80 -9.11 -2.50 -2.25
CA GLN A 80 -8.51 -1.64 -1.24
C GLN A 80 -8.12 -2.40 0.03
N ILE A 81 -8.96 -3.33 0.49
CA ILE A 81 -8.67 -4.15 1.67
C ILE A 81 -7.48 -5.07 1.39
N VAL A 82 -7.46 -5.73 0.22
CA VAL A 82 -6.34 -6.61 -0.16
C VAL A 82 -5.03 -5.81 -0.20
N ALA A 83 -5.01 -4.67 -0.91
CA ALA A 83 -3.83 -3.82 -0.97
C ALA A 83 -3.39 -3.33 0.42
N GLY A 84 -4.34 -2.83 1.22
CA GLY A 84 -4.04 -2.32 2.57
C GLY A 84 -3.52 -3.39 3.52
N VAL A 85 -4.06 -4.61 3.48
CA VAL A 85 -3.59 -5.74 4.31
C VAL A 85 -2.20 -6.18 3.89
N VAL A 86 -1.92 -6.30 2.59
CA VAL A 86 -0.59 -6.67 2.09
C VAL A 86 0.46 -5.66 2.55
N HIS A 87 0.22 -4.36 2.33
CA HIS A 87 1.15 -3.30 2.75
C HIS A 87 1.29 -3.21 4.28
N THR A 88 0.20 -3.41 5.04
CA THR A 88 0.27 -3.46 6.51
C THR A 88 1.11 -4.65 6.99
N GLY A 89 0.97 -5.80 6.33
CA GLY A 89 1.78 -6.99 6.62
C GLY A 89 3.27 -6.76 6.35
N ALA A 90 3.59 -6.16 5.20
CA ALA A 90 4.96 -5.80 4.84
C ALA A 90 5.56 -4.78 5.83
N LEU A 91 4.79 -3.74 6.19
CA LEU A 91 5.17 -2.78 7.23
C LEU A 91 5.54 -3.46 8.55
N CYS A 92 4.67 -4.34 9.05
CA CYS A 92 4.92 -5.08 10.29
C CYS A 92 6.17 -5.95 10.17
N HIS A 93 6.33 -6.65 9.04
CA HIS A 93 7.50 -7.48 8.77
C HIS A 93 8.80 -6.66 8.78
N ASN A 94 8.82 -5.50 8.12
CA ASN A 94 9.98 -4.62 8.05
C ASN A 94 10.42 -4.15 9.45
N PHE A 95 9.48 -3.75 10.32
CA PHE A 95 9.82 -3.38 11.70
C PHE A 95 10.27 -4.56 12.57
N MET A 96 9.75 -5.76 12.33
CA MET A 96 10.19 -6.95 13.06
C MET A 96 11.62 -7.33 12.67
N THR A 97 11.93 -7.31 11.38
CA THR A 97 13.27 -7.64 10.86
C THR A 97 14.30 -6.59 11.25
N ALA A 98 13.98 -5.30 11.13
CA ALA A 98 14.92 -4.24 11.46
C ALA A 98 15.26 -4.15 12.96
N LYS A 99 14.42 -4.67 13.86
CA LYS A 99 14.73 -4.78 15.30
C LYS A 99 15.69 -5.93 15.63
N THR A 100 15.88 -6.88 14.72
CA THR A 100 16.71 -8.07 14.93
C THR A 100 18.10 -7.97 14.29
N GLN A 101 18.37 -6.88 13.56
CA GLN A 101 19.67 -6.54 12.98
C GLN A 101 20.40 -5.54 13.88
#